data_AF-A0A835CDU4-F1
#
_entry.id   AF-A0A835CDU4-F1
#
_cell.length_a   1.000
_cell.length_b   1.000
_cell.length_c   1.000
_cell.angle_alpha   90.00
_cell.angle_beta   90.00
_cell.angle_gamma   90.00
#
_symmetry.space_group_name_H-M   'P 1'
#
loop_
_entity.id
_entity.type
_entity.pdbx_description
1 polymer ?
#
loop_
_entity_poly.entity_id
_entity_poly.type
_entity_poly.pdbx_seq_one_letter_code
_entity_poly.pdbx_strand_id
1 'polypeptide(L)'
;MERPEKSGILVSGWHRMGYTYSDGSYISEMLVKHIKKLHQLVGNVVTDGRLVVFGGGSTQLLNAVVYAFSSNSSLQSPAKVVATAPCYPVYRTQTQLFNSRDNRYEGDTSIWKQNASRVNATFFEFVTSPNNPDGKLTKQILNGSNVKTINDLAYYWPHFTAIPSPVDQDLIIFTISKLTGHAGTRFG
;
A
#
# COMPACT_ATOMS: atom_id res chain seq x y z
N MET A 1 27.70 -3.50 3.35
CA MET A 1 27.03 -4.14 2.20
C MET A 1 27.93 -5.28 1.77
N GLU A 2 27.50 -6.54 1.92
CA GLU A 2 28.40 -7.70 1.77
C GLU A 2 28.57 -8.17 0.31
N ARG A 3 27.85 -7.59 -0.66
CA ARG A 3 27.85 -8.00 -2.09
C ARG A 3 27.91 -6.80 -3.06
N PRO A 4 28.88 -5.88 -2.93
CA PRO A 4 28.96 -4.68 -3.79
C PRO A 4 29.09 -5.02 -5.28
N GLU A 5 29.74 -6.13 -5.63
CA GLU A 5 29.95 -6.60 -7.00
C GLU A 5 28.66 -7.07 -7.69
N LYS A 6 27.62 -7.45 -6.92
CA LYS A 6 26.34 -7.93 -7.45
C LYS A 6 25.27 -6.84 -7.56
N SER A 7 25.44 -5.75 -6.82
CA SER A 7 24.42 -4.69 -6.72
C SER A 7 24.96 -3.29 -7.04
N GLY A 8 26.26 -3.16 -7.33
CA GLY A 8 26.83 -1.94 -7.88
C GLY A 8 26.20 -1.64 -9.24
N ILE A 9 25.72 -0.40 -9.41
CA ILE A 9 25.12 0.06 -10.65
C ILE A 9 25.87 1.28 -11.17
N LEU A 10 26.22 1.23 -12.45
CA LEU A 10 26.70 2.38 -13.21
C LEU A 10 25.54 2.93 -14.03
N VAL A 11 25.17 4.18 -13.78
CA VAL A 11 24.13 4.87 -14.54
C VAL A 11 24.82 5.83 -15.51
N SER A 12 24.66 5.61 -16.81
CA SER A 12 25.23 6.50 -17.84
C SER A 12 24.58 7.88 -17.80
N GLY A 13 25.31 8.93 -18.21
CA GLY A 13 24.80 10.31 -18.18
C GLY A 13 23.53 10.55 -19.03
N TRP A 14 23.28 9.69 -20.02
CA TRP A 14 22.09 9.72 -20.87
C TRP A 14 21.02 8.69 -20.48
N HIS A 15 21.18 7.99 -19.35
CA HIS A 15 20.24 6.95 -18.94
C HIS A 15 18.85 7.53 -18.71
N ARG A 16 17.88 7.09 -19.51
CA ARG A 16 16.44 7.41 -19.34
C ARG A 16 16.16 8.93 -19.22
N MET A 17 16.79 9.73 -20.08
CA MET A 17 16.49 11.17 -20.15
C MET A 17 15.06 11.49 -20.63
N GLY A 18 14.41 10.56 -21.32
CA GLY A 18 13.02 10.72 -21.77
C GLY A 18 12.00 10.51 -20.65
N TYR A 19 10.81 11.10 -20.81
CA TYR A 19 9.70 10.94 -19.86
C TYR A 19 9.06 9.54 -19.86
N THR A 20 9.24 8.78 -20.93
CA THR A 20 8.67 7.45 -21.13
C THR A 20 9.74 6.41 -21.48
N TYR A 21 9.38 5.15 -21.33
CA TYR A 21 10.12 4.02 -21.88
C TYR A 21 9.92 3.99 -23.41
N SER A 22 10.74 3.19 -24.12
CA SER A 22 10.68 3.07 -25.58
C SER A 22 9.35 2.54 -26.10
N ASP A 23 8.59 1.85 -25.26
CA ASP A 23 7.25 1.34 -25.52
C ASP A 23 6.13 2.36 -25.18
N GLY A 24 6.48 3.57 -24.76
CA GLY A 24 5.55 4.62 -24.34
C GLY A 24 5.03 4.47 -22.91
N SER A 25 5.41 3.42 -22.18
CA SER A 25 5.02 3.24 -20.79
C SER A 25 5.77 4.21 -19.84
N TYR A 26 5.24 4.37 -18.63
CA TYR A 26 5.88 5.10 -17.53
C TYR A 26 6.48 4.19 -16.46
N ILE A 27 6.20 2.88 -16.54
CA ILE A 27 6.53 1.87 -15.53
C ILE A 27 7.43 0.83 -16.20
N SER A 28 8.58 0.56 -15.59
CA SER A 28 9.50 -0.49 -16.08
C SER A 28 8.83 -1.86 -16.03
N GLU A 29 8.49 -2.41 -17.19
CA GLU A 29 7.98 -3.79 -17.29
C GLU A 29 8.99 -4.80 -16.73
N MET A 30 10.29 -4.54 -16.93
CA MET A 30 11.33 -5.42 -16.40
C MET A 30 11.33 -5.41 -14.88
N LEU A 31 11.14 -4.25 -14.25
CA LEU A 31 11.06 -4.16 -12.79
C LEU A 31 9.78 -4.83 -12.27
N VAL A 32 8.64 -4.65 -12.96
CA VAL A 32 7.40 -5.36 -12.62
C VAL A 32 7.60 -6.88 -12.67
N LYS A 33 8.25 -7.41 -13.71
CA LYS A 33 8.59 -8.85 -13.81
C LYS A 33 9.43 -9.32 -12.62
N HIS A 34 10.42 -8.54 -12.19
CA HIS A 34 11.27 -8.88 -11.04
C HIS A 34 10.51 -8.80 -9.71
N ILE A 35 9.64 -7.81 -9.52
CA ILE A 35 8.78 -7.69 -8.33
C ILE A 35 7.84 -8.88 -8.23
N LYS A 36 7.16 -9.26 -9.31
CA LYS A 36 6.28 -10.44 -9.34
C LYS A 36 7.04 -11.72 -9.05
N LYS A 37 8.21 -11.91 -9.67
CA LYS A 37 9.09 -13.07 -9.40
C LYS A 37 9.53 -13.12 -7.94
N LEU A 38 9.89 -11.98 -7.34
CA LEU A 38 10.25 -11.91 -5.92
C LEU A 38 9.10 -12.38 -5.03
N HIS A 39 7.89 -11.85 -5.26
CA HIS A 39 6.71 -12.24 -4.49
C HIS A 39 6.32 -13.71 -4.69
N GLN A 40 6.47 -14.24 -5.90
CA GLN A 40 6.27 -15.67 -6.19
C GLN A 40 7.27 -16.54 -5.42
N LEU A 41 8.54 -16.15 -5.37
CA LEU A 41 9.59 -16.90 -4.66
C LEU A 41 9.39 -16.86 -3.13
N VAL A 42 8.96 -15.72 -2.59
CA VAL A 42 8.69 -15.56 -1.15
C VAL A 42 7.36 -16.21 -0.75
N GLY A 43 6.38 -16.27 -1.67
CA GLY A 43 5.06 -16.81 -1.41
C GLY A 43 4.20 -15.93 -0.48
N ASN A 44 4.48 -14.62 -0.40
CA ASN A 44 3.78 -13.71 0.52
C ASN A 44 2.56 -13.01 -0.10
N VAL A 45 2.41 -12.99 -1.42
CA VAL A 45 1.24 -12.35 -2.06
C VAL A 45 0.98 -12.97 -3.43
N VAL A 46 -0.29 -13.12 -3.80
CA VAL A 46 -0.71 -13.49 -5.16
C VAL A 46 -0.49 -12.30 -6.07
N THR A 47 0.24 -12.46 -7.20
CA THR A 47 0.50 -11.34 -8.13
C THR A 47 -0.10 -11.52 -9.53
N ASP A 48 -0.70 -12.68 -9.79
CA ASP A 48 -1.34 -13.01 -11.05
C ASP A 48 -2.59 -12.16 -11.27
N GLY A 49 -2.79 -11.69 -12.50
CA GLY A 49 -3.89 -10.77 -12.84
C GLY A 49 -3.80 -9.35 -12.23
N ARG A 50 -2.79 -9.06 -11.39
CA ARG A 50 -2.66 -7.76 -10.73
C ARG A 50 -1.90 -6.73 -11.57
N LEU A 51 -2.41 -5.51 -11.56
CA LEU A 51 -1.71 -4.31 -11.99
C LEU A 51 -0.71 -3.88 -10.91
N VAL A 52 0.40 -3.28 -11.34
CA VAL A 52 1.45 -2.77 -10.45
C VAL A 52 1.66 -1.30 -10.75
N VAL A 53 1.63 -0.48 -9.69
CA VAL A 53 1.89 0.97 -9.75
C VAL A 53 3.03 1.27 -8.79
N PHE A 54 3.96 2.13 -9.21
CA PHE A 54 5.07 2.56 -8.37
C PHE A 54 4.77 3.90 -7.70
N GLY A 55 5.31 4.10 -6.51
CA GLY A 55 5.26 5.39 -5.82
C GLY A 55 6.60 5.80 -5.23
N GLY A 56 6.69 7.09 -4.87
CA GLY A 56 7.73 7.72 -4.05
C GLY A 56 7.76 7.20 -2.61
N GLY A 57 7.81 5.87 -2.45
CA GLY A 57 7.56 5.14 -1.22
C GLY A 57 6.07 4.82 -1.04
N SER A 58 5.78 3.85 -0.15
CA SER A 58 4.40 3.51 0.22
C SER A 58 3.62 4.72 0.73
N THR A 59 4.28 5.70 1.35
CA THR A 59 3.67 6.97 1.76
C THR A 59 2.92 7.68 0.65
N GLN A 60 3.44 7.71 -0.59
CA GLN A 60 2.72 8.33 -1.71
C GLN A 60 1.52 7.48 -2.12
N LEU A 61 1.70 6.15 -2.17
CA LEU A 61 0.65 5.21 -2.56
C LEU A 61 -0.54 5.22 -1.59
N LEU A 62 -0.30 5.30 -0.29
CA LEU A 62 -1.36 5.39 0.73
C LEU A 62 -2.33 6.54 0.44
N ASN A 63 -1.80 7.74 0.18
CA ASN A 63 -2.64 8.89 -0.17
C ASN A 63 -3.26 8.76 -1.56
N ALA A 64 -2.49 8.29 -2.55
CA ALA A 64 -2.97 8.13 -3.91
C ALA A 64 -4.21 7.22 -3.97
N VAL A 65 -4.20 6.16 -3.19
CA VAL A 65 -5.32 5.22 -3.06
C VAL A 65 -6.52 5.89 -2.40
N VAL A 66 -6.35 6.52 -1.24
CA VAL A 66 -7.43 7.25 -0.57
C VAL A 66 -8.05 8.27 -1.52
N TYR A 67 -7.22 9.06 -2.22
CA TYR A 67 -7.67 10.05 -3.18
C TYR A 67 -8.46 9.42 -4.35
N ALA A 68 -7.87 8.45 -5.06
CA ALA A 68 -8.45 7.87 -6.27
C ALA A 68 -9.82 7.21 -6.02
N PHE A 69 -10.00 6.56 -4.86
CA PHE A 69 -11.27 5.93 -4.54
C PHE A 69 -12.28 6.88 -3.89
N SER A 70 -11.84 7.96 -3.23
CA SER A 70 -12.75 8.97 -2.69
C SER A 70 -13.45 9.76 -3.80
N SER A 71 -12.71 10.19 -4.82
CA SER A 71 -13.24 10.97 -5.95
C SER A 71 -14.24 10.20 -6.82
N ASN A 72 -14.26 8.87 -6.72
CA ASN A 72 -15.18 7.99 -7.43
C ASN A 72 -16.39 7.54 -6.58
N SER A 73 -16.52 8.07 -5.35
CA SER A 73 -17.67 7.76 -4.50
C SER A 73 -18.93 8.45 -5.03
N SER A 74 -19.93 7.68 -5.44
CA SER A 74 -21.26 8.20 -5.84
C SER A 74 -22.09 8.72 -4.67
N LEU A 75 -21.56 8.63 -3.45
CA LEU A 75 -22.23 9.04 -2.22
C LEU A 75 -21.96 10.51 -1.93
N GLN A 76 -22.98 11.22 -1.45
CA GLN A 76 -22.88 12.65 -1.11
C GLN A 76 -21.99 12.93 0.11
N SER A 77 -21.63 11.91 0.89
CA SER A 77 -20.81 12.07 2.08
C SER A 77 -19.32 11.81 1.79
N PRO A 78 -18.40 12.56 2.43
CA PRO A 78 -16.97 12.27 2.34
C PRO A 78 -16.69 10.83 2.79
N ALA A 79 -15.78 10.16 2.08
CA ALA A 79 -15.36 8.82 2.46
C ALA A 79 -14.67 8.82 3.83
N LYS A 80 -14.91 7.76 4.60
CA LYS A 80 -14.44 7.60 5.97
C LYS A 80 -13.17 6.75 5.97
N VAL A 81 -12.04 7.36 6.29
CA VAL A 81 -10.75 6.68 6.40
C VAL A 81 -10.56 6.23 7.85
N VAL A 82 -10.33 4.93 8.07
CA VAL A 82 -10.25 4.32 9.40
C VAL A 82 -9.08 3.34 9.49
N ALA A 83 -8.58 3.12 10.70
CA ALA A 83 -7.55 2.12 11.00
C ALA A 83 -7.73 1.61 12.44
N THR A 84 -7.50 0.32 12.69
CA THR A 84 -7.65 -0.26 14.03
C THR A 84 -6.52 0.16 14.95
N ALA A 85 -6.80 0.76 16.11
CA ALA A 85 -5.74 1.14 17.05
C ALA A 85 -5.17 -0.10 17.80
N PRO A 86 -3.87 -0.10 18.15
CA PRO A 86 -2.86 0.88 17.74
C PRO A 86 -2.47 0.69 16.27
N CYS A 87 -2.33 1.80 15.53
CA CYS A 87 -2.00 1.82 14.10
C CYS A 87 -0.88 2.81 13.78
N TYR A 88 -0.37 2.73 12.54
CA TYR A 88 0.62 3.65 12.01
C TYR A 88 0.09 5.11 12.01
N PRO A 89 0.70 6.04 12.77
CA PRO A 89 0.16 7.40 12.92
C PRO A 89 0.04 8.20 11.63
N VAL A 90 0.80 7.83 10.59
CA VAL A 90 0.78 8.54 9.31
C VAL A 90 -0.55 8.41 8.59
N TYR A 91 -1.34 7.36 8.81
CA TYR A 91 -2.69 7.29 8.24
C TYR A 91 -3.54 8.48 8.66
N ARG A 92 -3.48 8.85 9.95
CA ARG A 92 -4.16 10.03 10.47
C ARG A 92 -3.52 11.30 9.95
N THR A 93 -2.21 11.49 10.17
CA THR A 93 -1.57 12.79 9.90
C THR A 93 -1.59 13.11 8.41
N GLN A 94 -1.41 12.13 7.53
CA GLN A 94 -1.46 12.32 6.09
C GLN A 94 -2.87 12.67 5.60
N THR A 95 -3.90 11.91 6.02
CA THR A 95 -5.30 12.17 5.64
C THR A 95 -5.73 13.56 6.10
N GLN A 96 -5.36 13.95 7.32
CA GLN A 96 -5.67 15.27 7.87
C GLN A 96 -4.86 16.41 7.21
N LEU A 97 -3.60 16.16 6.84
CA LEU A 97 -2.74 17.13 6.18
C LEU A 97 -3.26 17.51 4.79
N PHE A 98 -3.65 16.51 3.98
CA PHE A 98 -4.18 16.79 2.65
C PHE A 98 -5.58 17.40 2.66
N ASN A 99 -6.34 17.22 3.76
CA ASN A 99 -7.60 17.92 4.05
C ASN A 99 -8.56 18.01 2.84
N SER A 100 -8.73 16.89 2.13
CA SER A 100 -9.63 16.83 0.98
C SER A 100 -11.08 16.98 1.43
N ARG A 101 -11.94 17.51 0.55
CA ARG A 101 -13.40 17.50 0.76
C ARG A 101 -14.00 16.10 0.59
N ASP A 102 -13.29 15.22 -0.11
CA ASP A 102 -13.81 13.91 -0.53
C ASP A 102 -13.57 12.82 0.52
N ASN A 103 -12.74 13.08 1.53
CA ASN A 103 -12.47 12.12 2.59
C ASN A 103 -12.16 12.76 3.94
N ARG A 104 -12.31 11.96 4.99
CA ARG A 104 -12.01 12.36 6.37
C ARG A 104 -11.48 11.18 7.16
N TYR A 105 -10.49 11.43 8.01
CA TYR A 105 -10.04 10.46 9.01
C TYR A 105 -11.05 10.34 10.16
N GLU A 106 -11.57 9.14 10.39
CA GLU A 106 -12.67 8.84 11.30
C GLU A 106 -12.26 7.89 12.45
N GLY A 107 -10.96 7.76 12.68
CA GLY A 107 -10.42 7.10 13.86
C GLY A 107 -10.45 5.57 13.80
N ASP A 108 -10.73 4.96 14.95
CA ASP A 108 -10.63 3.52 15.15
C ASP A 108 -11.73 2.77 14.39
N THR A 109 -11.31 1.81 13.56
CA THR A 109 -12.21 0.92 12.81
C THR A 109 -13.24 0.22 13.69
N SER A 110 -12.90 -0.16 14.92
CA SER A 110 -13.77 -0.93 15.83
C SER A 110 -15.09 -0.23 16.16
N ILE A 111 -15.12 1.10 16.15
CA ILE A 111 -16.32 1.93 16.39
C ILE A 111 -17.35 1.70 15.29
N TRP A 112 -16.90 1.37 14.08
CA TRP A 112 -17.75 1.23 12.89
C TRP A 112 -18.19 -0.20 12.63
N LYS A 113 -17.66 -1.19 13.36
CA LYS A 113 -17.88 -2.63 13.09
C LYS A 113 -19.35 -3.03 12.95
N GLN A 114 -20.24 -2.44 13.76
CA GLN A 114 -21.67 -2.78 13.75
C GLN A 114 -22.50 -1.91 12.81
N ASN A 115 -21.99 -0.73 12.43
CA ASN A 115 -22.78 0.31 11.77
C ASN A 115 -22.27 0.69 10.38
N ALA A 116 -21.10 0.23 9.95
CA ALA A 116 -20.50 0.60 8.66
C ALA A 116 -21.45 0.37 7.48
N SER A 117 -22.17 -0.75 7.47
CA SER A 117 -23.15 -1.08 6.42
C SER A 117 -24.43 -0.23 6.46
N ARG A 118 -24.71 0.44 7.58
CA ARG A 118 -25.89 1.30 7.77
C ARG A 118 -25.60 2.78 7.49
N VAL A 119 -24.32 3.14 7.48
CA VAL A 119 -23.88 4.50 7.20
C VAL A 119 -23.82 4.68 5.69
N ASN A 120 -24.48 5.73 5.20
CA ASN A 120 -24.42 6.11 3.79
C ASN A 120 -23.09 6.81 3.47
N ALA A 121 -21.97 6.08 3.58
CA ALA A 121 -20.62 6.52 3.28
C ALA A 121 -19.75 5.34 2.83
N THR A 122 -18.73 5.63 2.03
CA THR A 122 -17.68 4.67 1.68
C THR A 122 -16.64 4.64 2.78
N PHE A 123 -16.19 3.46 3.20
CA PHE A 123 -15.11 3.28 4.17
C PHE A 123 -13.82 2.85 3.49
N PHE A 124 -12.72 3.49 3.86
CA PHE A 124 -11.36 3.07 3.55
C PHE A 124 -10.70 2.57 4.82
N GLU A 125 -10.58 1.25 4.95
CA GLU A 125 -9.93 0.61 6.09
C GLU A 125 -8.46 0.34 5.75
N PHE A 126 -7.54 1.02 6.43
CA PHE A 126 -6.14 0.61 6.43
C PHE A 126 -5.96 -0.65 7.28
N VAL A 127 -5.48 -1.71 6.65
CA VAL A 127 -5.16 -2.99 7.28
C VAL A 127 -3.66 -3.20 7.20
N THR A 128 -2.96 -3.06 8.33
CA THR A 128 -1.50 -3.22 8.39
C THR A 128 -1.15 -4.60 8.92
N SER A 129 -0.50 -5.44 8.13
CA SER A 129 -0.21 -6.83 8.52
C SER A 129 1.18 -7.24 8.03
N PRO A 130 2.17 -7.50 8.92
CA PRO A 130 2.17 -7.27 10.36
C PRO A 130 1.91 -5.81 10.74
N ASN A 131 1.22 -5.61 11.85
CA ASN A 131 0.81 -4.30 12.32
C ASN A 131 1.98 -3.47 12.86
N ASN A 132 1.86 -2.16 12.73
CA ASN A 132 2.71 -1.18 13.39
C ASN A 132 1.90 -0.51 14.52
N PRO A 133 2.27 -0.68 15.80
CA PRO A 133 3.61 -1.05 16.28
C PRO A 133 3.79 -2.51 16.75
N ASP A 134 2.70 -3.27 16.95
CA ASP A 134 2.75 -4.50 17.76
C ASP A 134 3.13 -5.78 17.00
N GLY A 135 3.38 -5.70 15.68
CA GLY A 135 3.87 -6.81 14.86
C GLY A 135 2.85 -7.93 14.63
N LYS A 136 1.60 -7.77 15.04
CA LYS A 136 0.58 -8.81 14.89
C LYS A 136 0.12 -8.91 13.44
N LEU A 137 -0.14 -10.13 12.98
CA LEU A 137 -0.87 -10.33 11.73
C LEU A 137 -2.32 -9.90 11.94
N THR A 138 -2.76 -8.94 11.13
CA THR A 138 -4.14 -8.41 11.17
C THR A 138 -4.87 -8.74 9.87
N LYS A 139 -6.19 -8.54 9.92
CA LYS A 139 -7.13 -8.68 8.81
C LYS A 139 -8.17 -7.59 8.92
N GLN A 140 -8.90 -7.36 7.84
CA GLN A 140 -10.02 -6.43 7.84
C GLN A 140 -11.05 -6.72 8.94
N ILE A 141 -11.61 -5.66 9.52
CA ILE A 141 -12.67 -5.71 10.53
C ILE A 141 -14.01 -5.32 9.90
N LEU A 142 -14.03 -4.36 8.98
CA LEU A 142 -15.27 -3.93 8.34
C LEU A 142 -15.64 -4.87 7.20
N ASN A 143 -16.94 -5.03 7.01
CA ASN A 143 -17.51 -5.82 5.93
C ASN A 143 -18.67 -5.02 5.31
N GLY A 144 -18.86 -5.16 4.00
CA GLY A 144 -19.92 -4.48 3.27
C GLY A 144 -19.44 -4.03 1.90
N SER A 145 -20.37 -3.85 0.97
CA SER A 145 -20.07 -3.36 -0.40
C SER A 145 -19.51 -1.93 -0.41
N ASN A 146 -19.79 -1.15 0.63
CA ASN A 146 -19.29 0.20 0.83
C ASN A 146 -17.91 0.26 1.52
N VAL A 147 -17.29 -0.89 1.80
CA VAL A 147 -15.97 -0.97 2.43
C VAL A 147 -14.91 -1.30 1.38
N LYS A 148 -13.79 -0.57 1.41
CA LYS A 148 -12.60 -0.82 0.63
C LYS A 148 -11.41 -0.95 1.57
N THR A 149 -10.65 -2.02 1.43
CA THR A 149 -9.50 -2.30 2.30
C THR A 149 -8.19 -1.98 1.60
N ILE A 150 -7.30 -1.33 2.34
CA ILE A 150 -5.97 -0.94 1.88
C ILE A 150 -4.98 -1.76 2.71
N ASN A 151 -4.44 -2.83 2.12
CA ASN A 151 -3.56 -3.75 2.82
C ASN A 151 -2.12 -3.24 2.77
N ASP A 152 -1.67 -2.60 3.84
CA ASP A 152 -0.30 -2.15 4.01
C ASP A 152 0.55 -3.33 4.53
N LEU A 153 1.27 -3.95 3.61
CA LEU A 153 2.10 -5.13 3.84
C LEU A 153 3.59 -4.78 3.88
N ALA A 154 3.94 -3.55 4.27
CA ALA A 154 5.33 -3.11 4.36
C ALA A 154 6.23 -4.10 5.13
N TYR A 155 5.69 -4.75 6.17
CA TYR A 155 6.42 -5.71 7.01
C TYR A 155 6.13 -7.18 6.68
N TYR A 156 5.34 -7.53 5.65
CA TYR A 156 4.97 -8.92 5.37
C TYR A 156 6.07 -9.67 4.60
N TRP A 157 7.20 -9.84 5.28
CA TRP A 157 8.40 -10.49 4.79
C TRP A 157 8.98 -11.44 5.85
N PRO A 158 9.72 -12.49 5.45
CA PRO A 158 10.24 -13.51 6.37
C PRO A 158 11.09 -12.99 7.55
N HIS A 159 11.72 -11.82 7.41
CA HIS A 159 12.54 -11.22 8.47
C HIS A 159 11.74 -10.46 9.54
N PHE A 160 10.42 -10.26 9.35
CA PHE A 160 9.54 -9.70 10.38
C PHE A 160 8.50 -10.68 10.90
N THR A 161 8.07 -11.63 10.06
CA THR A 161 7.00 -12.57 10.42
C THR A 161 7.09 -13.86 9.61
N ALA A 162 6.56 -14.95 10.14
CA ALA A 162 6.29 -16.14 9.35
C ALA A 162 5.26 -15.82 8.25
N ILE A 163 5.39 -16.45 7.09
CA ILE A 163 4.43 -16.29 5.98
C ILE A 163 3.45 -17.47 6.03
N PRO A 164 2.29 -17.35 6.71
CA PRO A 164 1.34 -18.46 6.80
C PRO A 164 0.67 -18.80 5.48
N SER A 165 0.42 -17.78 4.64
CA SER A 165 -0.17 -17.93 3.31
C SER A 165 0.06 -16.67 2.46
N PRO A 166 -0.02 -16.79 1.11
CA PRO A 166 -0.04 -15.63 0.23
C PRO A 166 -1.27 -14.76 0.49
N VAL A 167 -1.09 -13.43 0.60
CA VAL A 167 -2.22 -12.50 0.65
C VAL A 167 -2.85 -12.37 -0.73
N ASP A 168 -4.18 -12.43 -0.77
CA ASP A 168 -4.98 -12.23 -1.99
C ASP A 168 -6.12 -11.25 -1.71
N GLN A 169 -5.81 -9.95 -1.75
CA GLN A 169 -6.74 -8.84 -1.44
C GLN A 169 -6.69 -7.80 -2.55
N ASP A 170 -7.75 -7.07 -2.84
CA ASP A 170 -7.81 -6.20 -4.03
C ASP A 170 -6.69 -5.15 -4.10
N LEU A 171 -6.37 -4.53 -2.97
CA LEU A 171 -5.39 -3.46 -2.90
C LEU A 171 -4.33 -3.74 -1.85
N ILE A 172 -3.09 -3.79 -2.31
CA ILE A 172 -1.92 -4.22 -1.54
C ILE A 172 -0.77 -3.26 -1.77
N ILE A 173 -0.11 -2.84 -0.70
CA ILE A 173 1.02 -1.91 -0.73
C ILE A 173 2.23 -2.59 -0.07
N PHE A 174 3.37 -2.53 -0.75
CA PHE A 174 4.67 -2.90 -0.21
C PHE A 174 5.64 -1.71 -0.25
N THR A 175 6.81 -1.85 0.36
CA THR A 175 7.91 -0.88 0.18
C THR A 175 9.27 -1.55 0.32
N ILE A 176 10.23 -1.12 -0.50
CA ILE A 176 11.61 -1.61 -0.39
C ILE A 176 12.30 -1.13 0.89
N SER A 177 11.77 -0.09 1.53
CA SER A 177 12.28 0.47 2.78
C SER A 177 12.36 -0.58 3.89
N LYS A 178 11.38 -1.48 3.94
CA LYS A 178 11.28 -2.54 4.94
C LYS A 178 11.75 -3.89 4.42
N LEU A 179 11.75 -4.11 3.11
CA LEU A 179 12.35 -5.31 2.50
C LEU A 179 13.88 -5.29 2.54
N THR A 180 14.51 -4.25 1.99
CA THR A 180 15.97 -4.23 1.73
C THR A 180 16.71 -3.17 2.56
N GLY A 181 15.99 -2.34 3.32
CA GLY A 181 16.57 -1.22 4.07
C GLY A 181 16.85 0.05 3.26
N HIS A 182 16.57 0.05 1.95
CA HIS A 182 16.79 1.22 1.07
C HIS A 182 15.70 2.30 1.23
N ALA A 183 15.48 2.78 2.46
CA ALA A 183 14.45 3.76 2.79
C ALA A 183 14.69 5.13 2.11
N GLY A 184 15.95 5.47 1.80
CA GLY A 184 16.32 6.70 1.09
C GLY A 184 15.96 6.70 -0.39
N THR A 185 15.77 5.52 -1.01
CA THR A 185 15.39 5.41 -2.43
C THR A 185 13.96 5.85 -2.70
N ARG A 186 13.11 5.89 -1.66
CA ARG A 186 11.70 6.29 -1.76
C ARG A 186 10.95 5.50 -2.83
N PHE A 187 10.94 4.17 -2.71
CA PHE A 187 10.24 3.30 -3.65
C PHE A 187 9.26 2.35 -2.94
N GLY A 188 8.05 2.27 -3.46
CA GLY A 188 6.95 1.44 -2.98
C GLY A 188 6.11 0.95 -4.15
#